data_AF-A0A919E6R1-F1
#
_entry.id   AF-A0A919E6R1-F1
#
_cell.length_a   1.000
_cell.length_b   1.000
_cell.length_c   1.000
_cell.angle_alpha   90.00
_cell.angle_beta   90.00
_cell.angle_gamma   90.00
#
_symmetry.space_group_name_H-M   'P 1'
#
loop_
_entity.id
_entity.type
_entity.pdbx_description
1 polymer ?
#
loop_
_entity_poly.entity_id
_entity_poly.type
_entity_poly.pdbx_seq_one_letter_code
_entity_poly.pdbx_strand_id
1 'polypeptide(L)'
;MLEYDWVMLEPHMAPLAHTVPAEHRWIELSDGRVTVYGVCPPAQFQRCRIAHRLACPAQPLPDSWPWLTALRGENARQTERDEPEPPPPPEQWPDAD
;
A
#
# COMPACT_ATOMS: atom_id res chain seq x y z
N MET A 1 -7.65 25.47 -13.36
CA MET A 1 -6.82 24.25 -13.54
C MET A 1 -7.25 23.30 -12.44
N LEU A 2 -7.70 22.10 -12.77
CA LEU A 2 -8.01 21.08 -11.75
C LEU A 2 -6.66 20.61 -11.18
N GLU A 3 -6.39 20.89 -9.91
CA GLU A 3 -5.26 20.30 -9.21
C GLU A 3 -5.58 18.81 -8.98
N TYR A 4 -4.77 17.93 -9.56
CA TYR A 4 -4.88 16.49 -9.33
C TYR A 4 -3.97 16.12 -8.16
N ASP A 5 -4.55 15.57 -7.11
CA ASP A 5 -3.80 14.98 -5.99
C ASP A 5 -3.49 13.52 -6.33
N TRP A 6 -2.21 13.15 -6.29
CA TRP A 6 -1.76 11.79 -6.58
C TRP A 6 -1.51 11.04 -5.27
N VAL A 7 -2.07 9.85 -5.16
CA VAL A 7 -1.89 8.97 -4.00
C VAL A 7 -1.19 7.69 -4.42
N MET A 8 -0.06 7.38 -3.77
CA MET A 8 0.60 6.09 -3.90
C MET A 8 -0.12 5.04 -3.06
N LEU A 9 -0.52 3.92 -3.67
CA LEU A 9 -1.20 2.81 -3.02
C LEU A 9 -0.22 1.77 -2.51
N GLU A 10 -0.55 1.13 -1.40
CA GLU A 10 0.24 0.04 -0.82
C GLU A 10 0.19 -1.20 -1.74
N PRO A 11 1.32 -1.67 -2.30
CA PRO A 11 1.33 -2.74 -3.29
C PRO A 11 1.08 -4.12 -2.70
N HIS A 12 1.57 -4.40 -1.49
CA HIS A 12 1.58 -5.76 -0.94
C HIS A 12 0.33 -6.11 -0.12
N MET A 13 -0.68 -5.24 -0.15
CA MET A 13 -1.79 -5.37 0.76
C MET A 13 -3.12 -5.03 0.07
N ALA A 14 -4.09 -5.91 0.28
CA ALA A 14 -5.44 -5.74 -0.22
C ALA A 14 -6.42 -6.23 0.86
N PRO A 15 -6.85 -5.43 1.84
CA PRO A 15 -7.71 -5.91 2.92
C PRO A 15 -9.16 -6.01 2.43
N LEU A 16 -10.03 -6.58 3.26
CA LEU A 16 -11.47 -6.55 2.99
C LEU A 16 -11.96 -5.10 3.14
N ALA A 17 -12.69 -4.61 2.15
CA ALA A 17 -13.09 -3.21 2.08
C ALA A 17 -13.99 -2.77 3.24
N HIS A 18 -14.70 -3.71 3.88
CA HIS A 18 -15.56 -3.42 5.02
C HIS A 18 -14.79 -3.21 6.33
N THR A 19 -13.49 -3.56 6.40
CA THR A 19 -12.64 -3.33 7.57
C THR A 19 -11.89 -2.00 7.50
N VAL A 20 -12.00 -1.28 6.38
CA VAL A 20 -11.30 -0.01 6.13
C VAL A 20 -12.32 1.14 6.10
N PRO A 21 -12.03 2.27 6.78
CA PRO A 21 -12.86 3.48 6.71
C PRO A 21 -13.11 3.92 5.26
N ALA A 22 -14.28 4.53 5.02
CA ALA A 22 -14.75 4.85 3.68
C ALA A 22 -13.81 5.80 2.92
N GLU A 23 -13.14 6.69 3.64
CA GLU A 23 -12.22 7.71 3.15
C GLU A 23 -10.84 7.13 2.78
N HIS A 24 -10.56 5.88 3.17
CA HIS A 24 -9.25 5.25 3.02
C HIS A 24 -9.26 3.98 2.16
N ARG A 25 -10.44 3.54 1.73
CA ARG A 25 -10.59 2.37 0.85
C ARG A 25 -10.62 2.78 -0.62
N TRP A 26 -9.64 2.30 -1.36
CA TRP A 26 -9.57 2.42 -2.82
C TRP A 26 -10.01 1.10 -3.42
N ILE A 27 -11.25 1.00 -3.88
CA ILE A 27 -11.78 -0.24 -4.42
C ILE A 27 -11.19 -0.47 -5.80
N GLU A 28 -10.47 -1.57 -5.98
CA GLU A 28 -10.05 -2.02 -7.30
C GLU A 28 -11.26 -2.56 -8.05
N LEU A 29 -11.47 -2.01 -9.24
CA LEU A 29 -12.40 -2.52 -10.24
C LEU A 29 -11.69 -3.56 -11.12
N SER A 30 -12.47 -4.41 -11.78
CA SER A 30 -11.93 -5.48 -12.63
C SER A 30 -11.10 -4.98 -13.83
N ASP A 31 -11.18 -3.69 -14.16
CA ASP A 31 -10.42 -3.03 -15.22
C ASP A 31 -9.11 -2.38 -14.73
N GLY A 32 -8.72 -2.61 -13.47
CA GLY A 32 -7.51 -2.05 -12.86
C GLY A 32 -7.65 -0.59 -12.42
N ARG A 33 -8.84 0.03 -12.56
CA ARG A 33 -9.13 1.35 -11.99
C ARG A 33 -9.48 1.24 -10.51
N VAL A 34 -9.33 2.35 -9.80
CA VAL A 34 -9.71 2.46 -8.38
C VAL A 34 -10.82 3.50 -8.16
N THR A 35 -11.74 3.23 -7.25
CA THR A 35 -12.83 4.14 -6.87
C THR A 35 -13.04 4.21 -5.35
N VAL A 36 -13.48 5.35 -4.84
CA VAL A 36 -13.80 5.57 -3.43
C VAL A 36 -15.31 5.69 -3.26
N TYR A 37 -15.96 4.67 -2.69
CA TYR A 37 -17.38 4.76 -2.34
C TYR A 37 -17.53 5.43 -0.98
N GLY A 38 -17.79 6.74 -0.96
CA GLY A 38 -18.01 7.48 0.31
C GLY A 38 -19.33 7.14 1.01
N VAL A 39 -20.33 6.60 0.30
CA VAL A 39 -21.72 6.50 0.81
C VAL A 39 -22.36 5.12 0.73
N CYS A 40 -21.76 4.16 0.00
CA CYS A 40 -22.30 2.80 -0.14
C CYS A 40 -21.41 1.81 0.62
N PRO A 41 -21.97 0.93 1.48
CA PRO A 41 -21.19 -0.14 2.08
C PRO A 41 -20.69 -1.11 0.99
N PRO A 42 -19.41 -1.47 0.98
CA PRO A 42 -18.86 -2.41 0.02
C PRO A 42 -19.42 -3.80 0.28
N ALA A 43 -19.44 -4.64 -0.77
CA ALA A 43 -19.75 -6.04 -0.56
C ALA A 43 -18.71 -6.68 0.39
N GLN A 44 -19.14 -7.64 1.22
CA GLN A 44 -18.29 -8.19 2.28
C GLN A 44 -17.00 -8.86 1.75
N PHE A 45 -17.04 -9.38 0.53
CA PHE A 45 -15.91 -10.03 -0.15
C PHE A 45 -15.01 -9.06 -0.94
N GLN A 46 -15.44 -7.81 -1.11
CA GLN A 46 -14.72 -6.85 -1.93
C GLN A 46 -13.41 -6.47 -1.25
N ARG A 47 -12.31 -6.44 -2.01
CA ARG A 47 -11.01 -6.00 -1.51
C ARG A 47 -10.77 -4.55 -1.93
N CYS A 48 -9.88 -3.87 -1.22
CA CYS A 48 -9.47 -2.51 -1.55
C CYS A 48 -7.96 -2.37 -1.47
N ARG A 49 -7.44 -1.20 -1.84
CA ARG A 49 -6.11 -0.72 -1.51
C ARG A 49 -6.22 0.43 -0.53
N ILE A 50 -5.10 0.74 0.13
CA ILE A 50 -4.97 1.91 1.00
C ILE A 50 -3.76 2.72 0.56
N ALA A 51 -3.72 4.00 0.94
CA ALA A 51 -2.56 4.82 0.68
C ALA A 51 -1.33 4.29 1.43
N HIS A 52 -0.18 4.20 0.75
CA HIS A 52 1.08 3.76 1.34
C HIS A 52 1.45 4.56 2.59
N ARG A 53 1.18 5.87 2.61
CA ARG A 53 1.43 6.74 3.78
C ARG A 53 0.79 6.24 5.08
N LEU A 54 -0.35 5.55 4.98
CA LEU A 54 -1.05 4.97 6.13
C LEU A 54 -0.47 3.59 6.51
N ALA A 55 -0.05 2.83 5.51
CA ALA A 55 0.46 1.46 5.65
C ALA A 55 1.95 1.40 6.03
N CYS A 56 2.70 2.46 5.77
CA CYS A 56 4.15 2.49 5.90
C CYS A 56 4.56 2.37 7.37
N PRO A 57 5.37 1.37 7.76
CA PRO A 57 5.81 1.22 9.14
C PRO A 57 6.72 2.36 9.60
N ALA A 58 7.44 3.02 8.69
CA ALA A 58 8.35 4.12 9.02
C ALA A 58 7.65 5.47 9.32
N GLN A 59 6.36 5.63 9.03
CA GLN A 59 5.67 6.92 9.13
C GLN A 59 5.10 7.19 10.54
N PRO A 60 5.49 8.25 11.26
CA PRO A 60 4.84 8.58 12.53
C PRO A 60 3.41 9.06 12.25
N LEU A 61 2.41 8.24 12.60
CA LEU A 61 1.00 8.59 12.48
C LEU A 61 0.33 8.43 13.84
N PRO A 62 -0.69 9.24 14.14
CA PRO A 62 -1.52 8.97 15.31
C PRO A 62 -2.12 7.57 15.17
N ASP A 63 -2.09 6.79 16.26
CA ASP A 63 -2.78 5.49 16.40
C ASP A 63 -4.31 5.71 16.43
N SER A 64 -4.80 6.26 15.32
CA SER A 64 -6.18 6.65 15.13
C SER A 64 -7.08 5.43 14.96
N TRP A 65 -6.53 4.28 14.55
CA TRP A 65 -7.28 3.02 14.43
C TRP A 65 -6.46 1.78 14.79
N PRO A 66 -6.96 0.91 15.70
CA PRO A 66 -6.27 -0.33 16.10
C PRO A 66 -5.98 -1.28 14.93
N TRP A 67 -6.83 -1.32 13.91
CA TRP A 67 -6.60 -2.14 12.71
C TRP A 67 -5.37 -1.66 11.92
N LEU A 68 -5.11 -0.35 11.88
CA LEU A 68 -3.99 0.24 11.17
C LEU A 68 -2.67 -0.05 11.90
N THR A 69 -2.68 0.02 13.23
CA THR A 69 -1.54 -0.36 14.07
C THR A 69 -1.14 -1.83 13.85
N ALA A 70 -2.12 -2.74 13.89
CA ALA A 70 -1.88 -4.16 13.61
C ALA A 70 -1.35 -4.38 12.18
N LEU A 71 -1.92 -3.67 11.21
CA LEU A 71 -1.53 -3.75 9.81
C LEU A 71 -0.09 -3.28 9.57
N ARG A 72 0.32 -2.17 10.18
CA ARG A 72 1.69 -1.66 10.08
C ARG A 72 2.70 -2.59 10.72
N GLY A 73 2.30 -3.28 11.80
CA GLY A 73 3.13 -4.33 12.41
C GLY A 73 3.40 -5.49 11.45
N GLU A 74 2.41 -5.92 10.66
CA GLU A 74 2.63 -6.97 9.66
C GLU A 74 3.49 -6.47 8.49
N ASN A 75 3.28 -5.24 8.03
CA ASN A 75 4.11 -4.65 6.99
C ASN A 75 5.58 -4.52 7.41
N ALA A 76 5.85 -4.15 8.67
CA ALA A 76 7.22 -4.13 9.20
C ALA A 76 7.87 -5.51 9.12
N ARG A 77 7.15 -6.57 9.52
CA ARG A 77 7.64 -7.96 9.40
C ARG A 77 7.86 -8.38 7.95
N GLN A 78 7.04 -7.91 7.01
CA GLN A 78 7.28 -8.15 5.59
C GLN A 78 8.52 -7.43 5.09
N THR A 79 8.74 -6.16 5.46
CA THR A 79 9.95 -5.43 5.08
C THR A 79 11.22 -6.13 5.56
N GLU A 80 11.21 -6.71 6.76
CA GLU A 80 12.33 -7.51 7.26
C GLU A 80 12.58 -8.79 6.44
N ARG A 81 11.54 -9.38 5.84
CA ARG A 81 11.65 -10.58 5.01
C ARG A 81 12.02 -10.28 3.55
N ASP A 82 11.54 -9.16 3.03
CA ASP A 82 11.74 -8.69 1.66
C ASP A 82 12.96 -7.76 1.53
N GLU A 83 13.85 -7.68 2.54
CA GLU A 83 15.09 -6.92 2.42
C GLU A 83 15.87 -7.44 1.21
N PRO A 84 16.03 -6.61 0.15
CA PRO A 84 16.63 -7.09 -1.08
C PRO A 84 18.07 -7.48 -0.79
N GLU A 85 18.49 -8.64 -1.30
CA GLU A 85 19.90 -9.02 -1.32
C GLU A 85 20.69 -7.86 -1.95
N PRO A 86 21.83 -7.46 -1.35
CA PRO A 86 22.64 -6.38 -1.90
C PRO A 86 22.93 -6.67 -3.37
N PRO A 87 22.84 -5.66 -4.26
CA PRO A 87 23.10 -5.88 -5.67
C PRO A 87 24.47 -6.52 -5.84
N PRO A 88 24.64 -7.45 -6.80
CA PRO A 88 25.94 -8.04 -7.06
C PRO A 88 26.97 -6.93 -7.34
N PRO A 89 28.26 -7.13 -6.97
CA PRO A 89 29.30 -6.17 -7.27
C PRO A 89 29.25 -5.80 -8.76
N PRO A 90 29.48 -4.53 -9.14
CA PRO A 90 29.48 -4.13 -10.53
C PRO A 90 30.45 -5.01 -11.32
N GLU A 91 29.93 -5.64 -12.38
CA GLU A 91 30.69 -6.53 -13.25
C GLU A 91 31.83 -5.70 -13.89
N GLN A 92 33.09 -6.06 -13.63
CA GLN A 92 34.24 -5.43 -14.28
C GLN A 92 34.29 -5.93 -15.72
N TRP A 93 33.82 -5.10 -16.64
CA TRP A 93 33.92 -5.39 -18.07
C TRP A 93 35.38 -5.29 -18.47
N PRO A 94 35.94 -6.29 -19.20
CA PRO A 94 37.34 -6.22 -19.62
C PRO A 94 37.52 -5.00 -20.51
N ASP A 95 38.58 -4.22 -20.23
CA ASP A 95 38.98 -3.11 -21.08
C ASP A 95 39.19 -3.64 -22.51
N ALA A 96 38.53 -3.00 -23.47
CA ALA A 96 38.75 -3.27 -24.88
C ALA A 96 40.11 -2.66 -25.28
N ASP A 97 41.08 -3.53 -25.55
CA ASP A 97 42.38 -3.22 -26.17
C ASP A 97 42.20 -2.63 -27.59
#